data_AF-A0A5N3VZR6-F1
#
_entry.id   AF-A0A5N3VZR6-F1
#
_cell.length_a   1.000
_cell.length_b   1.000
_cell.length_c   1.000
_cell.angle_alpha   90.00
_cell.angle_beta   90.00
_cell.angle_gamma   90.00
#
_symmetry.space_group_name_H-M   'P 1'
#
loop_
_entity.id
_entity.type
_entity.pdbx_description
1 polymer ?
#
loop_
_entity_poly.entity_id
_entity_poly.type
_entity_poly.pdbx_seq_one_letter_code
_entity_poly.pdbx_strand_id
1 'polypeptide(L)'
;MEFSGVKRRKPRLADDQRNACYPHSLQFYLQPPSGNVSLTEFETLAIDRVKLLKSVENLGVSYVKGTEQYQSKLEAELRKLKFSYRESLEDEYEPRRKDHISHFILRLAYCQSEDLRRWFIQQEMDLLRFRFSILPKDKIQSFLKDSHLQFEAVSIFL
;
A
#
# COMPACT_ATOMS: atom_id res chain seq x y z
N MET A 1 -46.75 -13.95 13.01
CA MET A 1 -45.38 -14.38 13.36
C MET A 1 -44.42 -13.48 12.59
N GLU A 2 -43.89 -12.46 13.25
CA GLU A 2 -42.91 -11.54 12.66
C GLU A 2 -41.50 -12.01 13.04
N PHE A 3 -40.70 -12.40 12.04
CA PHE A 3 -39.30 -12.75 12.24
C PHE A 3 -38.45 -11.48 12.12
N SER A 4 -38.02 -10.94 13.26
CA SER A 4 -37.05 -9.86 13.33
C SER A 4 -35.65 -10.39 12.94
N GLY A 5 -35.08 -9.84 11.88
CA GLY A 5 -33.75 -10.19 11.37
C GLY A 5 -32.65 -9.80 12.36
N VAL A 6 -32.09 -10.77 13.07
CA VAL A 6 -30.91 -10.60 13.92
C VAL A 6 -29.71 -10.27 13.02
N LYS A 7 -29.24 -9.02 13.07
CA LYS A 7 -27.96 -8.61 12.47
C LYS A 7 -26.83 -9.43 13.11
N ARG A 8 -26.31 -10.42 12.38
CA ARG A 8 -25.07 -11.15 12.72
C ARG A 8 -23.93 -10.15 12.89
N ARG A 9 -23.53 -9.88 14.14
CA ARG A 9 -22.27 -9.19 14.43
C ARG A 9 -21.12 -10.10 13.97
N LYS A 10 -20.28 -9.63 13.05
CA LYS A 10 -19.03 -10.30 12.67
C LYS A 10 -18.18 -10.54 13.94
N PRO A 11 -17.50 -11.70 14.06
CA PRO A 11 -16.68 -11.99 15.23
C PRO A 11 -15.44 -11.07 15.24
N ARG A 12 -15.28 -10.27 16.30
CA ARG A 12 -14.23 -9.25 16.46
C ARG A 12 -12.80 -9.82 16.54
N LEU A 13 -12.64 -11.06 17.00
CA LEU A 13 -11.33 -11.68 17.22
C LEU A 13 -10.49 -11.85 15.93
N ALA A 14 -11.15 -12.16 14.81
CA ALA A 14 -10.46 -12.32 13.53
C ALA A 14 -10.06 -10.97 12.90
N ASP A 15 -10.65 -9.88 13.37
CA ASP A 15 -10.39 -8.52 12.87
C ASP A 15 -9.15 -7.92 13.54
N ASP A 16 -8.99 -8.16 14.86
CA ASP A 16 -7.80 -7.77 15.62
C ASP A 16 -6.52 -8.41 15.07
N GLN A 17 -6.56 -9.69 14.72
CA GLN A 17 -5.40 -10.42 14.22
C GLN A 17 -5.02 -10.01 12.78
N ARG A 18 -6.00 -9.56 12.00
CA ARG A 18 -5.80 -9.04 10.64
C ARG A 18 -5.18 -7.64 10.64
N ASN A 19 -5.66 -6.77 11.52
CA ASN A 19 -5.10 -5.43 11.69
C ASN A 19 -3.68 -5.46 12.27
N ALA A 20 -3.35 -6.45 13.12
CA ALA A 20 -2.00 -6.65 13.60
C ALA A 20 -0.98 -6.95 12.48
N CYS A 21 -1.40 -7.65 11.41
CA CYS A 21 -0.52 -7.93 10.28
C CYS A 21 -0.23 -6.71 9.40
N TYR A 22 -1.18 -5.76 9.32
CA TYR A 22 -1.06 -4.57 8.48
C TYR A 22 -1.52 -3.31 9.23
N PRO A 23 -0.70 -2.79 10.17
CA PRO A 23 -1.08 -1.65 11.00
C PRO A 23 -1.16 -0.33 10.23
N HIS A 24 -0.40 -0.20 9.14
CA HIS A 24 -0.27 1.03 8.35
C HIS A 24 -0.56 0.79 6.87
N SER A 25 -1.06 1.82 6.19
CA SER A 25 -1.23 1.84 4.72
C SER A 25 0.08 2.01 3.95
N LEU A 26 1.17 2.35 4.66
CA LEU A 26 2.53 2.44 4.17
C LEU A 26 3.35 1.25 4.70
N GLN A 27 4.17 0.63 3.86
CA GLN A 27 4.98 -0.52 4.24
C GLN A 27 6.36 -0.48 3.56
N PHE A 28 7.39 -0.99 4.26
CA PHE A 28 8.75 -1.14 3.71
C PHE A 28 9.00 -2.48 3.00
N TYR A 29 8.00 -3.37 2.97
CA TYR A 29 8.08 -4.68 2.32
C TYR A 29 9.33 -5.50 2.73
N LEU A 30 9.60 -5.55 4.04
CA LEU A 30 10.77 -6.23 4.62
C LEU A 30 10.57 -7.74 4.75
N GLN A 31 9.40 -8.13 5.26
CA GLN A 31 9.05 -9.53 5.49
C GLN A 31 8.19 -10.06 4.34
N PRO A 32 8.46 -11.25 3.80
CA PRO A 32 7.61 -11.84 2.77
C PRO A 32 6.21 -12.17 3.33
N PRO A 33 5.15 -12.05 2.51
CA PRO A 33 3.80 -12.41 2.93
C PRO A 33 3.72 -13.90 3.26
N SER A 34 3.15 -14.22 4.42
CA SER A 34 2.80 -15.58 4.81
C SER A 34 1.34 -15.88 4.43
N GLY A 35 1.11 -17.06 3.85
CA GLY A 35 -0.22 -17.50 3.42
C GLY A 35 -0.26 -17.87 1.94
N ASN A 36 -1.40 -18.43 1.54
CA ASN A 36 -1.61 -18.93 0.17
C ASN A 36 -2.49 -17.96 -0.62
N VAL A 37 -2.20 -17.85 -1.91
CA VAL A 37 -3.04 -17.16 -2.90
C VAL A 37 -3.39 -18.14 -4.01
N SER A 38 -4.59 -18.01 -4.57
CA SER A 38 -4.96 -18.79 -5.76
C SER A 38 -4.15 -18.31 -6.96
N LEU A 39 -3.98 -19.15 -7.99
CA LEU A 39 -3.28 -18.76 -9.21
C LEU A 39 -3.96 -17.56 -9.90
N THR A 40 -5.29 -17.56 -9.96
CA THR A 40 -6.07 -16.44 -10.54
C THR A 40 -5.87 -15.15 -9.75
N GLU A 41 -5.83 -15.23 -8.41
CA GLU A 41 -5.53 -14.08 -7.56
C GLU A 41 -4.10 -13.59 -7.77
N PHE A 42 -3.13 -14.51 -7.83
CA PHE A 42 -1.72 -14.21 -8.09
C PHE A 42 -1.55 -13.42 -9.40
N GLU A 43 -2.16 -13.90 -10.49
CA GLU A 43 -2.13 -13.23 -11.80
C GLU A 43 -2.78 -11.84 -11.74
N THR A 44 -3.95 -11.74 -11.09
CA THR A 44 -4.67 -10.46 -10.94
C THR A 44 -3.84 -9.44 -10.16
N LEU A 45 -3.22 -9.86 -9.04
CA LEU A 45 -2.35 -9.02 -8.22
C LEU A 45 -1.13 -8.52 -9.01
N ALA A 46 -0.51 -9.40 -9.80
CA ALA A 46 0.61 -9.04 -10.65
C ALA A 46 0.21 -7.99 -11.70
N ILE A 47 -0.87 -8.27 -12.45
CA ILE A 47 -1.36 -7.40 -13.51
C ILE A 47 -1.74 -6.02 -12.96
N ASP A 48 -2.45 -5.98 -11.84
CA ASP A 48 -2.89 -4.72 -11.23
C ASP A 48 -1.70 -3.88 -10.76
N ARG A 49 -0.67 -4.49 -10.16
CA ARG A 49 0.51 -3.73 -9.73
C ARG A 49 1.36 -3.28 -10.91
N VAL A 50 1.49 -4.08 -11.97
CA VAL A 50 2.18 -3.64 -13.20
C VAL A 50 1.46 -2.43 -13.80
N LYS A 51 0.13 -2.46 -13.86
CA LYS A 51 -0.67 -1.31 -14.32
C LYS A 51 -0.39 -0.08 -13.45
N LEU A 52 -0.37 -0.23 -12.13
CA LEU A 52 -0.05 0.87 -11.21
C LEU A 52 1.35 1.46 -11.48
N LEU A 53 2.40 0.62 -11.54
CA LEU A 53 3.77 1.09 -11.74
C LEU A 53 3.97 1.73 -13.12
N LYS A 54 3.31 1.23 -14.17
CA LYS A 54 3.28 1.90 -15.48
C LYS A 54 2.55 3.24 -15.43
N SER A 55 1.46 3.36 -14.66
CA SER A 55 0.81 4.65 -14.44
C SER A 55 1.74 5.63 -13.70
N VAL A 56 2.50 5.18 -12.70
CA VAL A 56 3.51 6.00 -12.00
C VAL A 56 4.57 6.52 -12.98
N GLU A 57 5.08 5.66 -13.85
CA GLU A 57 6.04 6.02 -14.89
C GLU A 57 5.47 7.07 -15.85
N ASN A 58 4.29 6.81 -16.43
CA ASN A 58 3.66 7.70 -17.39
C ASN A 58 3.38 9.08 -16.79
N LEU A 59 2.92 9.12 -15.53
CA LEU A 59 2.69 10.36 -14.81
C LEU A 59 4.00 11.08 -14.48
N GLY A 60 5.08 10.34 -14.19
CA GLY A 60 6.40 10.90 -13.93
C GLY A 60 7.07 11.52 -15.16
N VAL A 61 6.70 11.06 -16.36
CA VAL A 61 7.11 11.68 -17.64
C VAL A 61 6.23 12.87 -17.99
N SER A 62 4.93 12.77 -17.73
CA SER A 62 3.94 13.79 -18.16
C SER A 62 3.84 14.99 -17.23
N TYR A 63 4.16 14.82 -15.94
CA TYR A 63 3.99 15.84 -14.91
C TYR A 63 5.21 15.91 -14.00
N VAL A 64 5.42 17.07 -13.39
CA VAL A 64 6.43 17.23 -12.33
C VAL A 64 5.91 16.58 -11.05
N LYS A 65 6.73 15.71 -10.45
CA LYS A 65 6.43 15.04 -9.17
C LYS A 65 6.17 16.07 -8.08
N GLY A 66 5.10 15.87 -7.31
CA GLY A 66 4.70 16.77 -6.23
C GLY A 66 3.67 17.84 -6.63
N THR A 67 3.42 18.04 -7.93
CA THR A 67 2.31 18.90 -8.37
C THR A 67 0.95 18.31 -8.01
N GLU A 68 -0.06 19.15 -7.80
CA GLU A 68 -1.43 18.70 -7.52
C GLU A 68 -2.00 17.81 -8.63
N GLN A 69 -1.65 18.10 -9.88
CA GLN A 69 -2.08 17.30 -11.04
C GLN A 69 -1.50 15.88 -10.99
N TYR A 70 -0.20 15.75 -10.67
CA TYR A 70 0.44 14.45 -10.49
C TYR A 70 -0.22 13.68 -9.34
N GLN A 71 -0.40 14.34 -8.18
CA GLN A 71 -0.97 13.72 -7.00
C GLN A 71 -2.42 13.25 -7.22
N SER A 72 -3.27 14.11 -7.79
CA SER A 72 -4.67 13.81 -8.06
C SER A 72 -4.84 12.63 -9.03
N LYS A 73 -4.04 12.60 -10.11
CA LYS A 73 -4.09 11.50 -11.09
C LYS A 73 -3.57 10.19 -10.52
N LEU A 74 -2.48 10.22 -9.76
CA LEU A 74 -1.94 9.02 -9.12
C LEU A 74 -2.90 8.49 -8.05
N GLU A 75 -3.56 9.37 -7.29
CA GLU A 75 -4.61 8.98 -6.35
C GLU A 75 -5.79 8.30 -7.07
N ALA A 76 -6.22 8.86 -8.22
CA ALA A 76 -7.30 8.26 -9.01
C ALA A 76 -6.95 6.84 -9.50
N GLU A 77 -5.71 6.61 -9.94
CA GLU A 77 -5.25 5.28 -10.37
C GLU A 77 -5.17 4.30 -9.20
N LEU A 78 -4.67 4.73 -8.03
CA LEU A 78 -4.65 3.91 -6.82
C LEU A 78 -6.07 3.51 -6.38
N ARG A 79 -7.01 4.45 -6.41
CA ARG A 79 -8.42 4.21 -6.09
C ARG A 79 -9.06 3.24 -7.08
N LYS A 80 -8.84 3.43 -8.37
CA LYS A 80 -9.34 2.56 -9.45
C LYS A 80 -8.84 1.13 -9.32
N LEU A 81 -7.56 0.95 -9.02
CA LEU A 81 -6.91 -0.35 -8.85
C LEU A 81 -7.09 -0.92 -7.44
N LYS A 82 -7.81 -0.24 -6.54
CA LYS A 82 -8.10 -0.66 -5.16
C LYS A 82 -6.84 -0.91 -4.32
N PHE A 83 -5.80 -0.11 -4.53
CA PHE A 83 -4.63 -0.09 -3.65
C PHE A 83 -4.85 0.89 -2.50
N SER A 84 -4.28 0.56 -1.33
CA SER A 84 -4.32 1.46 -0.19
C SER A 84 -3.52 2.73 -0.48
N TYR A 85 -4.10 3.88 -0.20
CA TYR A 85 -3.45 5.19 -0.38
C TYR A 85 -3.73 6.16 0.76
N ARG A 86 -4.91 6.07 1.40
CA ARG A 86 -5.26 6.75 2.65
C ARG A 86 -5.93 5.79 3.59
N GLU A 87 -5.84 6.09 4.88
CA GLU A 87 -6.65 5.38 5.85
C GLU A 87 -8.13 5.72 5.67
N SER A 88 -8.97 4.69 5.61
CA SER A 88 -10.43 4.75 5.51
C SER A 88 -11.04 3.98 6.68
N LEU A 89 -12.20 4.42 7.15
CA LEU A 89 -12.85 3.85 8.35
C LEU A 89 -13.39 2.42 8.16
N GLU A 90 -13.41 1.87 6.94
CA GLU A 90 -13.95 0.54 6.64
C GLU A 90 -13.00 -0.32 5.79
N ASP A 91 -12.77 -1.57 6.26
CA ASP A 91 -12.09 -2.71 5.61
C ASP A 91 -10.76 -2.37 4.88
N GLU A 92 -9.76 -1.88 5.63
CA GLU A 92 -8.41 -1.55 5.12
C GLU A 92 -7.50 -2.76 4.90
N TYR A 93 -7.87 -3.91 5.46
CA TYR A 93 -7.04 -5.11 5.41
C TYR A 93 -6.80 -5.61 3.99
N GLU A 94 -7.84 -5.71 3.16
CA GLU A 94 -7.70 -6.25 1.80
C GLU A 94 -6.84 -5.37 0.88
N PRO A 95 -7.01 -4.03 0.84
CA PRO A 95 -6.11 -3.15 0.10
C PRO A 95 -4.65 -3.23 0.57
N ARG A 96 -4.39 -3.37 1.87
CA ARG A 96 -3.03 -3.52 2.44
C ARG A 96 -2.42 -4.88 2.10
N ARG A 97 -3.19 -5.96 2.25
CA ARG A 97 -2.79 -7.32 1.84
C ARG A 97 -2.49 -7.39 0.35
N LYS A 98 -3.36 -6.82 -0.49
CA LYS A 98 -3.16 -6.71 -1.94
C LYS A 98 -1.84 -6.01 -2.25
N ASP A 99 -1.59 -4.86 -1.63
CA ASP A 99 -0.36 -4.11 -1.83
C ASP A 99 0.88 -4.91 -1.44
N HIS A 100 0.87 -5.53 -0.26
CA HIS A 100 1.97 -6.34 0.23
C HIS A 100 2.29 -7.51 -0.70
N ILE A 101 1.28 -8.33 -1.03
CA ILE A 101 1.49 -9.54 -1.83
C ILE A 101 1.93 -9.18 -3.25
N SER A 102 1.24 -8.23 -3.88
CA SER A 102 1.56 -7.83 -5.26
C SER A 102 2.99 -7.31 -5.41
N HIS A 103 3.53 -6.61 -4.41
CA HIS A 103 4.93 -6.18 -4.41
C HIS A 103 5.90 -7.36 -4.50
N PHE A 104 5.71 -8.38 -3.65
CA PHE A 104 6.56 -9.57 -3.64
C PHE A 104 6.38 -10.43 -4.89
N ILE A 105 5.18 -10.49 -5.46
CA ILE A 105 4.96 -11.15 -6.75
C ILE A 105 5.80 -10.50 -7.84
N LEU A 106 5.80 -9.16 -7.93
CA LEU A 106 6.58 -8.47 -8.96
C LEU A 106 8.09 -8.58 -8.77
N ARG A 107 8.59 -8.78 -7.54
CA ARG A 107 10.02 -9.08 -7.32
C ARG A 107 10.47 -10.31 -8.09
N LEU A 108 9.61 -11.31 -8.30
CA LEU A 108 9.93 -12.52 -9.07
C LEU A 108 10.07 -12.22 -10.58
N ALA A 109 9.27 -11.30 -11.10
CA ALA A 109 9.29 -10.94 -12.51
C ALA A 109 10.45 -9.98 -12.84
N TYR A 110 10.69 -8.98 -11.98
CA TYR A 110 11.61 -7.88 -12.26
C TYR A 110 13.04 -8.09 -11.73
N CYS A 111 13.36 -9.24 -11.13
CA CYS A 111 14.73 -9.55 -10.68
C CYS A 111 15.66 -10.06 -11.79
N GLN A 112 15.13 -10.36 -12.99
CA GLN A 112 15.82 -11.11 -14.04
C GLN A 112 16.95 -10.34 -14.72
N SER A 113 16.85 -9.01 -14.84
CA SER A 113 17.88 -8.16 -15.45
C SER A 113 18.14 -6.90 -14.62
N GLU A 114 19.28 -6.24 -14.84
CA GLU A 114 19.57 -4.95 -14.18
C GLU A 114 18.56 -3.87 -14.55
N ASP A 115 18.19 -3.78 -15.82
CA ASP A 115 17.28 -2.74 -16.28
C ASP A 115 15.87 -2.90 -15.70
N LEU A 116 15.38 -4.15 -15.61
CA LEU A 116 14.11 -4.44 -14.94
C LEU A 116 14.17 -4.10 -13.45
N ARG A 117 15.28 -4.41 -12.77
CA ARG A 117 15.48 -4.08 -11.36
C ARG A 117 15.50 -2.57 -11.14
N ARG A 118 16.26 -1.83 -11.96
CA ARG A 118 16.33 -0.36 -11.90
C ARG A 118 14.96 0.26 -12.12
N TRP A 119 14.25 -0.18 -13.15
CA TRP A 119 12.91 0.30 -13.44
C TRP A 119 11.94 0.04 -12.27
N PHE A 120 11.92 -1.18 -11.76
CA PHE A 120 11.05 -1.57 -10.64
C PHE A 120 11.32 -0.75 -9.38
N ILE A 121 12.60 -0.62 -8.99
CA ILE A 121 13.00 0.20 -7.84
C ILE A 121 12.59 1.66 -8.03
N GLN A 122 12.79 2.22 -9.23
CA GLN A 122 12.45 3.61 -9.51
C GLN A 122 10.96 3.88 -9.33
N GLN A 123 10.09 3.04 -9.93
CA GLN A 123 8.64 3.25 -9.84
C GLN A 123 8.09 2.98 -8.44
N GLU A 124 8.59 1.95 -7.74
CA GLU A 124 8.21 1.67 -6.35
C GLU A 124 8.66 2.78 -5.39
N MET A 125 9.85 3.35 -5.60
CA MET A 125 10.34 4.47 -4.80
C MET A 125 9.49 5.71 -5.01
N ASP A 126 9.10 6.01 -6.25
CA ASP A 126 8.22 7.15 -6.54
C ASP A 126 6.81 6.95 -5.96
N LEU A 127 6.29 5.72 -6.01
CA LEU A 127 5.04 5.36 -5.34
C LEU A 127 5.12 5.55 -3.82
N LEU A 128 6.23 5.11 -3.20
CA LEU A 128 6.47 5.29 -1.76
C LEU A 128 6.53 6.78 -1.39
N ARG A 129 7.26 7.59 -2.18
CA ARG A 129 7.33 9.05 -1.99
C ARG A 129 5.95 9.69 -2.04
N PHE A 130 5.14 9.31 -3.03
CA PHE A 130 3.76 9.80 -3.11
C PHE A 130 2.95 9.45 -1.86
N ARG A 131 2.94 8.17 -1.46
CA ARG A 131 2.20 7.73 -0.27
C ARG A 131 2.67 8.46 0.98
N PHE A 132 3.98 8.61 1.16
CA PHE A 132 4.54 9.36 2.28
C PHE A 132 4.09 10.83 2.28
N SER A 133 4.00 11.46 1.10
CA SER A 133 3.62 12.88 0.99
C SER A 133 2.16 13.19 1.36
N ILE A 134 1.26 12.21 1.22
CA ILE A 134 -0.17 12.37 1.53
C ILE A 134 -0.55 11.89 2.93
N LEU A 135 0.38 11.26 3.66
CA LEU A 135 0.15 10.82 5.03
C LEU A 135 0.22 12.02 6.01
N PRO A 136 -0.70 12.12 6.98
CA PRO A 136 -0.61 13.15 8.01
C PRO A 136 0.57 12.88 8.95
N LYS A 137 1.12 13.94 9.55
CA LYS A 137 2.32 13.87 10.41
C LYS A 137 2.19 12.87 11.55
N ASP A 138 1.02 12.79 12.18
CA ASP A 138 0.75 11.86 13.29
C ASP A 138 0.91 10.40 12.85
N LYS A 139 0.49 10.08 11.62
CA LYS A 139 0.58 8.73 11.04
C LYS A 139 1.97 8.41 10.55
N ILE A 140 2.71 9.41 10.06
CA ILE A 140 4.14 9.26 9.79
C ILE A 140 4.86 8.90 11.11
N GLN A 141 4.58 9.61 12.19
CA GLN A 141 5.21 9.33 13.48
C GLN A 141 4.87 7.93 14.00
N SER A 142 3.61 7.47 13.90
CA SER A 142 3.26 6.10 14.28
C SER A 142 3.96 5.06 13.40
N PHE A 143 3.99 5.28 12.09
CA PHE A 143 4.70 4.40 11.15
C PHE A 143 6.19 4.31 11.46
N LEU A 144 6.84 5.43 11.79
CA LEU A 144 8.26 5.47 12.13
C LEU A 144 8.55 4.79 13.47
N LYS A 145 7.68 4.92 14.48
CA LYS A 145 7.82 4.21 15.76
C LYS A 145 7.73 2.69 15.61
N ASP A 146 6.82 2.23 14.75
CA ASP A 146 6.62 0.81 14.48
C ASP A 146 7.64 0.26 13.49
N SER A 147 8.28 1.14 12.71
CA SER A 147 9.44 0.75 11.94
C SER A 147 10.60 0.41 12.88
N HIS A 148 11.34 -0.66 12.60
CA HIS A 148 12.50 -1.09 13.40
C HIS A 148 13.71 -0.15 13.30
N LEU A 149 13.46 1.16 13.19
CA LEU A 149 14.43 2.24 13.03
C LEU A 149 14.29 3.17 14.24
N GLN A 150 15.41 3.61 14.79
CA GLN A 150 15.43 4.50 15.95
C GLN A 150 15.23 5.95 15.48
N PHE A 151 14.04 6.50 15.75
CA PHE A 151 13.73 7.90 15.51
C PHE A 151 13.40 8.60 16.83
N GLU A 152 14.09 9.70 17.11
CA GLU A 152 13.83 10.55 18.27
C GLU A 152 13.36 11.93 17.78
N ALA A 153 12.15 12.32 18.19
CA ALA A 153 11.63 13.63 17.86
C ALA A 153 12.26 14.67 18.79
N VAL A 154 13.03 15.60 18.23
CA VAL A 154 13.65 16.69 19.01
C VAL A 154 12.58 17.76 19.27
N SER A 155 12.28 18.01 20.55
CA SER A 155 11.45 19.15 20.94
C SER A 155 12.26 20.44 20.82
N ILE A 156 11.91 21.28 19.84
CA ILE A 156 12.43 22.65 19.78
C ILE A 156 11.60 23.46 20.77
N PHE A 157 12.13 23.66 21.98
CA PHE A 157 11.63 24.69 22.88
C PHE A 157 12.13 26.05 22.34
N LEU A 158 11.20 26.85 21.81
CA LEU A 158 11.37 28.28 21.56
C LEU A 158 10.45 29.05 22.51
#